data_AF-D1PY61-F1
#
_entry.id   AF-D1PY61-F1
#
_cell.length_a   1.000
_cell.length_b   1.000
_cell.length_c   1.000
_cell.angle_alpha   90.00
_cell.angle_beta   90.00
_cell.angle_gamma   90.00
#
_symmetry.space_group_name_H-M   'P 1'
#
loop_
_entity.id
_entity.type
_entity.pdbx_description
1 polymer ?
#
loop_
_entity_poly.entity_id
_entity_poly.type
_entity_poly.pdbx_seq_one_letter_code
_entity_poly.pdbx_strand_id
1 'polypeptide(L)'
;MVLRTVKLMFMALSVQFLLSCGEGHDSQVIVKDFMKSNMNLDDYKIIGWSKLNDTYFVSDSMTNVMHTDAELSGKVKQGTKYTPATEKLRFIQVEYTVYDDTLKQTFYLDDQLTGVVCFK
;
A
#
# COMPACT_ATOMS: atom_id res chain seq x y z
N MET A 1 0.75 44.47 -26.05
CA MET A 1 0.26 43.09 -26.28
C MET A 1 1.25 42.04 -25.71
N VAL A 2 1.72 42.22 -24.48
CA VAL A 2 2.65 41.26 -23.80
C VAL A 2 2.13 40.92 -22.39
N LEU A 3 1.21 41.73 -21.84
CA LEU A 3 0.68 41.56 -20.49
C LEU A 3 -0.46 40.53 -20.36
N ARG A 4 -1.15 40.18 -21.46
CA ARG A 4 -2.26 39.19 -21.46
C ARG A 4 -1.76 37.74 -21.48
N THR A 5 -0.60 37.47 -22.05
CA THR A 5 -0.02 36.12 -22.16
C THR A 5 0.61 35.64 -20.86
N VAL A 6 1.15 36.56 -20.03
CA VAL A 6 1.77 36.19 -18.73
C VAL A 6 0.71 35.73 -17.71
N LYS A 7 -0.50 36.31 -17.73
CA LYS A 7 -1.58 35.98 -16.78
C LYS A 7 -2.12 34.55 -16.91
N LEU A 8 -2.08 34.00 -18.12
CA LEU A 8 -2.54 32.63 -18.40
C LEU A 8 -1.51 31.55 -17.99
N MET A 9 -0.24 31.93 -17.88
CA MET A 9 0.84 31.00 -17.53
C MET A 9 0.92 30.70 -16.02
N PHE A 10 0.42 31.59 -15.16
CA PHE A 10 0.42 31.40 -13.71
C PHE A 10 -0.75 30.57 -13.17
N MET A 11 -1.79 30.27 -13.97
CA MET A 11 -2.97 29.54 -13.49
C MET A 11 -2.86 28.01 -13.65
N ALA A 12 -1.83 27.51 -14.34
CA ALA A 12 -1.68 26.07 -14.63
C ALA A 12 -0.77 25.30 -13.65
N LEU A 13 -0.13 25.97 -12.69
CA LEU A 13 0.95 25.36 -11.89
C LEU A 13 0.52 24.78 -10.53
N SER A 14 -0.74 24.95 -10.12
CA SER A 14 -1.20 24.60 -8.76
C SER A 14 -1.88 23.23 -8.63
N VAL A 15 -2.10 22.46 -9.71
CA VAL A 15 -2.85 21.19 -9.66
C VAL A 15 -1.94 19.96 -9.44
N GLN A 16 -0.63 20.07 -9.65
CA GLN A 16 0.27 18.91 -9.65
C GLN A 16 0.62 18.38 -8.23
N PHE A 17 0.34 19.14 -7.17
CA PHE A 17 0.64 18.73 -5.79
C PHE A 17 -0.41 17.81 -5.15
N LEU A 18 -1.58 17.60 -5.77
CA LEU A 18 -2.65 16.78 -5.21
C LEU A 18 -2.48 15.27 -5.49
N LEU A 19 -1.75 14.90 -6.55
CA LEU A 19 -1.64 13.51 -6.98
C LEU A 19 -0.81 12.64 -6.01
N SER A 20 0.30 13.16 -5.50
CA SER A 20 1.18 12.40 -4.59
C SER A 20 0.57 12.13 -3.22
N CYS A 21 -0.32 13.01 -2.74
CA CYS A 21 -1.01 12.80 -1.46
C CYS A 21 -2.17 11.81 -1.61
N GLY A 22 -2.83 11.79 -2.78
CA GLY A 22 -3.96 10.89 -3.09
C GLY A 22 -3.56 9.42 -3.09
N GLU A 23 -2.53 9.04 -3.85
CA GLU A 23 -2.09 7.64 -3.95
C GLU A 23 -1.59 7.07 -2.60
N GLY A 24 -0.97 7.93 -1.79
CA GLY A 24 -0.58 7.57 -0.41
C GLY A 24 -1.78 7.29 0.49
N HIS A 25 -2.89 8.04 0.33
CA HIS A 25 -4.13 7.77 1.05
C HIS A 25 -4.80 6.48 0.57
N ASP A 26 -4.89 6.29 -0.75
CA ASP A 26 -5.55 5.12 -1.35
C ASP A 26 -4.85 3.82 -0.92
N SER A 27 -3.52 3.79 -0.96
CA SER A 27 -2.73 2.64 -0.49
C SER A 27 -2.96 2.32 0.99
N GLN A 28 -3.11 3.33 1.87
CA GLN A 28 -3.45 3.09 3.27
C GLN A 28 -4.85 2.51 3.44
N VAL A 29 -5.83 2.95 2.66
CA VAL A 29 -7.20 2.41 2.70
C VAL A 29 -7.19 0.94 2.28
N ILE A 30 -6.53 0.61 1.18
CA ILE A 30 -6.41 -0.76 0.67
C ILE A 30 -5.76 -1.68 1.72
N VAL A 31 -4.66 -1.24 2.34
CA VAL A 31 -3.99 -2.03 3.38
C VAL A 31 -4.87 -2.18 4.62
N LYS A 32 -5.56 -1.13 5.08
CA LYS A 32 -6.51 -1.23 6.21
C LYS A 32 -7.63 -2.23 5.93
N ASP A 33 -8.20 -2.18 4.74
CA ASP A 33 -9.29 -3.08 4.35
C ASP A 33 -8.81 -4.53 4.25
N PHE A 34 -7.59 -4.75 3.73
CA PHE A 34 -6.96 -6.05 3.72
C PHE A 34 -6.70 -6.57 5.14
N MET A 35 -6.09 -5.76 6.02
CA MET A 35 -5.83 -6.11 7.42
C MET A 35 -7.13 -6.49 8.14
N LYS A 36 -8.18 -5.68 8.00
CA LYS A 36 -9.48 -5.91 8.64
C LYS A 36 -10.19 -7.17 8.10
N SER A 37 -10.14 -7.41 6.80
CA SER A 37 -10.93 -8.47 6.17
C SER A 37 -10.23 -9.83 6.21
N ASN A 38 -8.91 -9.83 6.09
CA ASN A 38 -8.14 -11.05 5.83
C ASN A 38 -7.18 -11.44 6.94
N MET A 39 -6.67 -10.49 7.74
CA MET A 39 -5.72 -10.83 8.81
C MET A 39 -6.44 -11.30 10.08
N ASN A 40 -5.75 -12.16 10.84
CA ASN A 40 -6.19 -12.56 12.18
C ASN A 40 -5.64 -11.58 13.22
N LEU A 41 -6.14 -10.35 13.18
CA LEU A 41 -5.76 -9.27 14.09
C LEU A 41 -6.97 -8.85 14.91
N ASP A 42 -6.94 -9.13 16.22
CA ASP A 42 -7.90 -8.60 17.18
C ASP A 42 -7.29 -7.36 17.87
N ASP A 43 -8.12 -6.34 18.08
CA ASP A 43 -7.78 -5.12 18.85
C ASP A 43 -6.45 -4.44 18.47
N TYR A 44 -6.19 -4.30 17.16
CA TYR A 44 -4.99 -3.64 16.67
C TYR A 44 -5.19 -2.13 16.50
N LYS A 45 -4.12 -1.36 16.68
CA LYS A 45 -4.10 0.09 16.43
C LYS A 45 -2.95 0.46 15.52
N ILE A 46 -3.28 1.09 14.39
CA ILE A 46 -2.27 1.64 13.49
C ILE A 46 -1.67 2.89 14.11
N ILE A 47 -0.34 2.93 14.18
CA ILE A 47 0.44 4.03 14.79
C ILE A 47 1.31 4.77 13.77
N GLY A 48 1.56 4.20 12.58
CA GLY A 48 2.39 4.85 11.58
C GLY A 48 2.31 4.23 10.20
N TRP A 49 2.69 5.03 9.21
CA TRP A 49 2.80 4.64 7.80
C TRP A 49 4.09 5.18 7.20
N SER A 50 4.73 4.40 6.33
CA SER A 50 5.75 4.93 5.44
C SER A 50 5.12 5.72 4.29
N LYS A 51 5.97 6.37 3.50
CA LYS A 51 5.60 6.79 2.15
C LYS A 51 5.37 5.56 1.26
N LEU A 52 4.54 5.73 0.24
CA LEU A 52 4.40 4.78 -0.86
C LEU A 52 5.65 4.84 -1.74
N ASN A 53 6.19 3.67 -2.11
CA ASN A 53 7.36 3.56 -2.99
C ASN A 53 7.11 2.49 -4.05
N ASP A 54 7.91 2.48 -5.11
CA ASP A 54 7.81 1.49 -6.19
C ASP A 54 8.94 0.44 -6.07
N THR A 55 8.70 -0.77 -6.59
CA THR A 55 9.70 -1.85 -6.69
C THR A 55 9.44 -2.75 -7.89
N TYR A 56 10.50 -3.40 -8.37
CA TYR A 56 10.47 -4.38 -9.47
C TYR A 56 11.09 -5.72 -9.03
N PHE A 57 11.39 -5.87 -7.75
CA PHE A 57 12.24 -6.95 -7.22
C PHE A 57 11.47 -8.02 -6.45
N VAL A 58 10.14 -8.08 -6.62
CA VAL A 58 9.28 -9.09 -5.99
C VAL A 58 8.78 -10.02 -7.07
N SER A 59 9.36 -11.22 -7.15
CA SER A 59 8.96 -12.24 -8.13
C SER A 59 7.74 -13.04 -7.66
N ASP A 60 7.09 -13.73 -8.60
CA ASP A 60 6.00 -14.67 -8.29
C ASP A 60 6.40 -15.78 -7.32
N SER A 61 7.66 -16.23 -7.37
CA SER A 61 8.16 -17.20 -6.38
C SER A 61 8.21 -16.61 -4.97
N MET A 62 8.57 -15.33 -4.83
CA MET A 62 8.58 -14.64 -3.55
C MET A 62 7.17 -14.38 -3.03
N THR A 63 6.21 -14.01 -3.91
CA THR A 63 4.82 -13.81 -3.51
C THR A 63 4.22 -15.11 -2.98
N ASN A 64 4.44 -16.23 -3.65
CA ASN A 64 3.96 -17.55 -3.20
C ASN A 64 4.56 -17.96 -1.84
N VAL A 65 5.84 -17.70 -1.61
CA VAL A 65 6.48 -17.94 -0.31
C VAL A 65 5.83 -17.07 0.77
N MET A 66 5.59 -15.79 0.49
CA MET A 66 4.93 -14.87 1.44
C MET A 66 3.48 -15.28 1.74
N HIS A 67 2.72 -15.73 0.74
CA HIS A 67 1.35 -16.26 0.97
C HIS A 67 1.38 -17.50 1.85
N THR A 68 2.27 -18.45 1.54
CA THR A 68 2.41 -19.69 2.29
C THR A 68 2.82 -19.42 3.73
N ASP A 69 3.79 -18.53 3.97
CA ASP A 69 4.19 -18.12 5.32
C ASP A 69 3.02 -17.49 6.07
N ALA A 70 2.29 -16.57 5.44
CA ALA A 70 1.17 -15.88 6.07
C ALA A 70 0.05 -16.84 6.50
N GLU A 71 -0.28 -17.85 5.68
CA GLU A 71 -1.28 -18.86 6.02
C GLU A 71 -0.78 -19.82 7.10
N LEU A 72 0.44 -20.36 6.97
CA LEU A 72 0.99 -21.33 7.92
C LEU A 72 1.27 -20.73 9.29
N SER A 73 1.66 -19.45 9.35
CA SER A 73 1.85 -18.71 10.61
C SER A 73 0.55 -18.16 11.19
N GLY A 74 -0.58 -18.34 10.51
CA GLY A 74 -1.88 -17.86 10.97
C GLY A 74 -2.01 -16.33 10.96
N LYS A 75 -1.15 -15.60 10.23
CA LYS A 75 -1.27 -14.14 10.07
C LYS A 75 -2.51 -13.74 9.28
N VAL A 76 -2.99 -14.62 8.40
CA VAL A 76 -4.23 -14.45 7.62
C VAL A 76 -5.18 -15.63 7.79
N LYS A 77 -6.44 -15.40 7.45
CA LYS A 77 -7.47 -16.44 7.32
C LYS A 77 -7.09 -17.39 6.18
N GLN A 78 -7.36 -18.68 6.35
CA GLN A 78 -7.11 -19.68 5.30
C GLN A 78 -7.87 -19.34 4.01
N GLY A 79 -7.21 -19.47 2.87
CA GLY A 79 -7.81 -19.19 1.56
C GLY A 79 -7.96 -17.68 1.27
N THR A 80 -7.18 -16.84 1.96
CA THR A 80 -7.12 -15.41 1.68
C THR A 80 -6.77 -15.18 0.21
N LYS A 81 -7.53 -14.31 -0.45
CA LYS A 81 -7.30 -13.95 -1.85
C LYS A 81 -6.42 -12.72 -1.95
N TYR A 82 -5.52 -12.75 -2.93
CA TYR A 82 -4.60 -11.65 -3.23
C TYR A 82 -4.85 -11.16 -4.66
N THR A 83 -4.51 -9.89 -4.90
CA THR A 83 -4.46 -9.34 -6.25
C THR A 83 -3.28 -9.95 -7.01
N PRO A 84 -3.42 -10.26 -8.31
CA PRO A 84 -2.30 -10.70 -9.14
C PRO A 84 -1.15 -9.69 -9.15
N ALA A 85 0.09 -10.18 -9.18
CA ALA A 85 1.26 -9.32 -9.29
C ALA A 85 1.33 -8.65 -10.67
N THR A 86 1.75 -7.39 -10.68
CA THR A 86 2.17 -6.64 -11.86
C THR A 86 3.70 -6.55 -11.92
N GLU A 87 4.27 -6.22 -13.08
CA GLU A 87 5.74 -6.12 -13.24
C GLU A 87 6.36 -5.08 -12.29
N LYS A 88 5.70 -3.94 -12.16
CA LYS A 88 5.98 -2.95 -11.11
C LYS A 88 5.01 -3.18 -9.97
N LEU A 89 5.51 -3.24 -8.74
CA LEU A 89 4.67 -3.18 -7.54
C LEU A 89 4.87 -1.86 -6.82
N ARG A 90 3.88 -1.47 -6.04
CA ARG A 90 4.00 -0.39 -5.06
C ARG A 90 4.07 -0.99 -3.67
N PHE A 91 4.75 -0.36 -2.73
CA PHE A 91 4.79 -0.86 -1.37
C PHE A 91 4.69 0.26 -0.34
N ILE A 92 4.03 -0.08 0.76
CA ILE A 92 3.85 0.77 1.93
C ILE A 92 4.11 -0.07 3.18
N GLN A 93 4.74 0.54 4.18
CA GLN A 93 4.93 -0.07 5.48
C GLN A 93 3.90 0.48 6.45
N VAL A 94 3.32 -0.42 7.25
CA VAL A 94 2.42 -0.08 8.35
C VAL A 94 3.09 -0.46 9.66
N GLU A 95 3.05 0.44 10.62
CA GLU A 95 3.39 0.18 12.01
C GLU A 95 2.10 0.17 12.82
N TYR A 96 1.87 -0.88 13.60
CA TYR A 96 0.66 -1.07 14.38
C TYR A 96 0.96 -1.81 15.68
N THR A 97 0.16 -1.58 16.70
CA THR A 97 0.23 -2.30 17.96
C THR A 97 -0.83 -3.39 17.99
N VAL A 98 -0.48 -4.54 18.58
CA VAL A 98 -1.41 -5.62 18.95
C VAL A 98 -1.08 -5.96 20.39
N TYR A 99 -2.04 -5.75 21.30
CA TYR A 99 -1.76 -5.74 22.75
C TYR A 99 -0.58 -4.79 23.07
N ASP A 100 0.49 -5.32 23.68
CA ASP A 100 1.68 -4.55 24.07
C ASP A 100 2.81 -4.60 23.01
N ASP A 101 2.63 -5.36 21.94
CA ASP A 101 3.65 -5.52 20.90
C ASP A 101 3.48 -4.50 19.78
N THR A 102 4.59 -3.90 19.36
CA THR A 102 4.65 -3.07 18.15
C THR A 102 5.17 -3.88 16.98
N LEU A 103 4.35 -4.00 15.96
CA LEU A 103 4.65 -4.73 14.73
C LEU A 103 4.84 -3.75 13.57
N LYS A 104 5.71 -4.15 12.64
CA LYS A 104 5.93 -3.46 11.38
C LYS A 104 5.85 -4.44 10.24
N GLN A 105 5.00 -4.16 9.27
CA GLN A 105 4.81 -4.99 8.08
C GLN A 105 4.93 -4.18 6.81
N THR A 106 5.42 -4.83 5.75
CA THR A 106 5.49 -4.24 4.40
C THR A 106 4.45 -4.90 3.52
N PHE A 107 3.52 -4.10 3.01
CA PHE A 107 2.50 -4.52 2.06
C PHE A 107 2.90 -4.13 0.65
N TYR A 108 2.79 -5.07 -0.29
CA TYR A 108 3.01 -4.86 -1.71
C TYR A 108 1.66 -4.85 -2.43
N LEU A 109 1.43 -3.82 -3.24
CA LEU A 109 0.23 -3.58 -4.04
C LEU A 109 0.58 -3.66 -5.52
N ASP A 110 -0.42 -3.94 -6.35
CA ASP A 110 -0.29 -3.80 -7.80
C ASP A 110 -0.07 -2.33 -8.19
N ASP A 111 0.42 -2.11 -9.42
CA ASP A 111 0.79 -0.77 -9.90
C ASP A 111 -0.40 0.20 -9.98
N GLN A 112 -1.62 -0.31 -10.15
CA GLN A 112 -2.87 0.46 -10.20
C GLN A 112 -3.51 0.67 -8.82
N LEU A 113 -2.89 0.20 -7.73
CA LEU A 113 -3.47 0.27 -6.38
C LEU A 113 -4.90 -0.33 -6.35
N THR A 114 -5.10 -1.51 -6.94
CA THR A 114 -6.39 -2.21 -6.89
C THR A 114 -6.48 -3.19 -5.72
N GLY A 115 -5.35 -3.65 -5.18
CA GLY A 115 -5.33 -4.47 -3.97
C GLY A 115 -3.94 -4.91 -3.51
N VAL A 116 -3.93 -5.76 -2.48
CA VAL A 116 -2.69 -6.32 -1.92
C VAL A 116 -2.28 -7.55 -2.71
N VAL A 117 -1.04 -7.54 -3.23
CA VAL A 117 -0.40 -8.65 -3.93
C VAL A 117 0.24 -9.61 -2.94
N CYS A 118 0.99 -9.11 -1.96
CA CYS A 118 1.58 -9.90 -0.88
C CYS A 118 2.02 -8.99 0.28
N PHE A 119 2.46 -9.57 1.40
CA PHE A 119 3.05 -8.82 2.50
C PHE A 119 4.10 -9.65 3.25
N LYS A 120 4.95 -8.97 4.01
CA LYS A 120 5.90 -9.59 4.95
C LYS A 120 5.86 -8.88 6.30
#